data_AF-A0A074XZ79-F1
#
_entry.id   AF-A0A074XZ79-F1
#
_cell.length_a   1.000
_cell.length_b   1.000
_cell.length_c   1.000
_cell.angle_alpha   90.00
_cell.angle_beta   90.00
_cell.angle_gamma   90.00
#
_symmetry.space_group_name_H-M   'P 1'
#
loop_
_entity.id
_entity.type
_entity.pdbx_description
1 polymer ?
#
loop_
_entity_poly.entity_id
_entity_poly.type
_entity_poly.pdbx_seq_one_letter_code
_entity_poly.pdbx_strand_id
1 'polypeptide(L)'
;MGNHGTPQMSMYIYHGKLDQVSPVENAEALVENLCAKEAQILFVKDVLSEHVLEPWLHTKEVLAFMEKRFEGVPVRDGCRKESELVPDLVSGLPARIWRAVKSWSCRRFNIFC
;
A
#
# COMPACT_ATOMS: atom_id res chain seq x y z
N MET A 1 -3.77 -20.06 5.84
CA MET A 1 -4.14 -18.79 6.51
C MET A 1 -5.56 -18.41 6.16
N GLY A 2 -6.26 -17.72 7.08
CA GLY A 2 -7.53 -16.99 6.88
C GLY A 2 -8.75 -17.78 6.39
N ASN A 3 -9.51 -18.44 7.27
CA ASN A 3 -10.78 -19.12 6.92
C ASN A 3 -12.05 -18.44 7.48
N HIS A 4 -11.93 -17.24 8.06
CA HIS A 4 -13.03 -16.58 8.80
C HIS A 4 -13.88 -15.62 7.96
N GLY A 5 -13.97 -15.85 6.64
CA GLY A 5 -14.73 -15.01 5.72
C GLY A 5 -13.95 -13.82 5.14
N THR A 6 -14.65 -12.94 4.43
CA THR A 6 -14.07 -11.75 3.77
C THR A 6 -14.23 -10.52 4.65
N PRO A 7 -13.14 -9.80 4.97
CA PRO A 7 -13.22 -8.57 5.74
C PRO A 7 -14.02 -7.51 4.97
N GLN A 8 -14.97 -6.87 5.67
CA GLN A 8 -15.80 -5.79 5.12
C GLN A 8 -15.14 -4.41 5.30
N MET A 9 -14.17 -4.30 6.20
CA MET A 9 -13.37 -3.10 6.40
C MET A 9 -12.21 -3.03 5.40
N SER A 10 -11.76 -1.82 5.10
CA SER A 10 -10.56 -1.61 4.30
C SER A 10 -9.31 -2.02 5.05
N MET A 11 -8.37 -2.71 4.40
CA MET A 11 -7.12 -3.15 5.00
C MET A 11 -5.91 -2.59 4.26
N TYR A 12 -4.89 -2.24 5.03
CA TYR A 12 -3.54 -1.98 4.55
C TYR A 12 -2.66 -3.13 5.02
N ILE A 13 -2.10 -3.89 4.08
CA ILE A 13 -1.25 -5.04 4.34
C ILE A 13 0.11 -4.73 3.73
N TYR A 14 1.18 -4.84 4.51
CA TYR A 14 2.54 -4.73 4.02
C TYR A 14 3.27 -6.06 4.26
N HIS A 15 4.23 -6.40 3.41
CA HIS A 15 5.11 -7.54 3.62
C HIS A 15 6.48 -7.34 2.93
N GLY A 16 7.56 -7.62 3.66
CA GLY A 16 8.91 -7.69 3.10
C GLY A 16 9.13 -8.97 2.28
N LYS A 17 9.74 -8.84 1.10
CA LYS A 17 10.13 -9.97 0.22
C LYS A 17 11.26 -10.80 0.82
N LEU A 18 12.12 -10.19 1.62
CA LEU A 18 13.27 -10.85 2.24
C LEU A 18 12.98 -11.29 3.68
N ASP A 19 11.70 -11.36 4.07
CA ASP A 19 11.31 -11.84 5.39
C ASP A 19 11.71 -13.32 5.58
N GLN A 20 12.60 -13.52 6.55
CA GLN A 20 13.21 -14.78 6.93
C GLN A 20 12.38 -15.60 7.94
N VAL A 21 11.36 -14.99 8.55
CA VAL A 21 10.49 -15.62 9.56
C VAL A 21 9.17 -16.03 8.92
N SER A 22 8.58 -15.14 8.13
CA SER A 22 7.29 -15.30 7.47
C SER A 22 7.48 -15.16 5.96
N PRO A 23 7.48 -16.27 5.20
CA PRO A 23 7.61 -16.21 3.74
C PRO A 23 6.52 -15.35 3.10
N VAL A 24 6.91 -14.41 2.24
CA VAL A 24 6.00 -13.44 1.60
C VAL A 24 4.92 -14.12 0.77
N GLU A 25 5.20 -15.28 0.20
CA GLU A 25 4.28 -16.06 -0.64
C GLU A 25 3.00 -16.45 0.11
N ASN A 26 3.12 -16.66 1.43
CA ASN A 26 1.97 -16.96 2.28
C ASN A 26 1.01 -15.75 2.32
N ALA A 27 1.55 -14.55 2.51
CA ALA A 27 0.78 -13.33 2.55
C ALA A 27 0.18 -13.00 1.16
N GLU A 28 0.95 -13.21 0.09
CA GLU A 28 0.44 -13.07 -1.28
C GLU A 28 -0.75 -14.00 -1.54
N ALA A 29 -0.64 -15.29 -1.17
CA ALA A 29 -1.73 -16.24 -1.33
C ALA A 29 -2.97 -15.84 -0.51
N LEU A 30 -2.80 -15.30 0.69
CA LEU A 30 -3.91 -14.77 1.49
C LEU A 30 -4.57 -13.58 0.80
N VAL A 31 -3.78 -12.60 0.37
CA VAL A 31 -4.27 -11.41 -0.32
C VAL A 31 -5.00 -11.81 -1.59
N GLU A 32 -4.47 -12.71 -2.41
CA GLU A 32 -5.14 -13.20 -3.63
C GLU A 32 -6.50 -13.82 -3.32
N ASN A 33 -6.58 -14.68 -2.31
CA ASN A 33 -7.83 -15.29 -1.87
C ASN A 33 -8.85 -14.26 -1.38
N LEU A 34 -8.42 -13.21 -0.68
CA LEU A 34 -9.31 -12.15 -0.18
C LEU A 34 -9.74 -11.20 -1.30
N CYS A 35 -8.84 -10.88 -2.22
CA CYS A 35 -9.12 -10.04 -3.38
C CYS A 35 -10.10 -10.71 -4.34
N ALA A 36 -10.01 -12.04 -4.53
CA ALA A 36 -11.00 -12.81 -5.29
C ALA A 36 -12.41 -12.78 -4.66
N LYS A 37 -12.52 -12.41 -3.38
CA LYS A 37 -13.78 -12.24 -2.67
C LYS A 37 -14.17 -10.77 -2.50
N GLU A 38 -13.62 -9.89 -3.33
CA GLU A 38 -13.93 -8.45 -3.37
C GLU A 38 -13.56 -7.68 -2.09
N ALA A 39 -12.57 -8.17 -1.33
CA ALA A 39 -12.05 -7.42 -0.19
C ALA A 39 -11.40 -6.09 -0.62
N GLN A 40 -11.56 -5.05 0.21
CA GLN A 40 -10.93 -3.75 0.04
C GLN A 40 -9.53 -3.77 0.65
N ILE A 41 -8.51 -4.01 -0.17
CA ILE A 41 -7.13 -4.21 0.29
C ILE A 41 -6.17 -3.33 -0.49
N LEU A 42 -5.28 -2.64 0.22
CA LEU A 42 -4.02 -2.15 -0.33
C LEU A 42 -2.91 -3.06 0.20
N PHE A 43 -2.31 -3.86 -0.69
CA PHE A 43 -1.16 -4.71 -0.38
C PHE A 43 0.12 -4.07 -0.91
N VAL A 44 1.08 -3.83 -0.04
CA VAL A 44 2.38 -3.24 -0.38
C VAL A 44 3.47 -4.27 -0.13
N LYS A 45 4.15 -4.68 -1.20
CA LYS A 45 5.30 -5.58 -1.11
C LYS A 45 6.60 -4.78 -1.16
N ASP A 46 7.36 -4.81 -0.08
CA ASP A 46 8.71 -4.22 -0.05
C ASP A 46 9.71 -5.23 -0.60
N VAL A 47 10.40 -4.90 -1.68
CA VAL A 47 11.33 -5.83 -2.33
C VAL A 47 12.69 -5.96 -1.63
N LEU A 48 13.02 -5.08 -0.68
CA LEU A 48 14.30 -5.07 0.04
C LEU A 48 14.18 -5.27 1.56
N SER A 49 12.99 -5.17 2.12
CA SER A 49 12.84 -5.32 3.56
C SER A 49 12.82 -6.77 4.02
N GLU A 50 13.43 -6.97 5.19
CA GLU A 50 13.42 -8.20 6.00
C GLU A 50 12.50 -8.02 7.22
N HIS A 51 12.29 -9.09 8.00
CA HIS A 51 11.29 -9.16 9.06
C HIS A 51 11.37 -8.04 10.13
N VAL A 52 12.59 -7.69 10.58
CA VAL A 52 12.79 -6.79 11.73
C VAL A 52 12.63 -5.34 11.34
N LEU A 53 13.15 -4.93 10.19
CA LEU A 53 13.14 -3.56 9.69
C LEU A 53 11.80 -3.19 9.03
N GLU A 54 11.07 -4.17 8.51
CA GLU A 54 9.84 -3.95 7.76
C GLU A 54 8.78 -3.15 8.54
N PRO A 55 8.46 -3.46 9.81
CA PRO A 55 7.52 -2.67 10.60
C PRO A 55 7.97 -1.21 10.79
N TRP A 56 9.27 -0.97 10.99
CA TRP A 56 9.80 0.38 11.17
C TRP A 56 9.68 1.21 9.90
N LEU A 57 9.95 0.60 8.75
CA LEU A 57 9.91 1.25 7.46
C LEU A 57 8.49 1.64 7.03
N HIS A 58 7.49 0.83 7.38
CA HIS A 58 6.09 1.08 7.03
C HIS A 58 5.27 1.80 8.11
N THR A 59 5.86 2.12 9.27
CA THR A 59 5.13 2.70 10.40
C THR A 59 4.39 3.99 10.01
N LYS A 60 5.04 4.87 9.24
CA LYS A 60 4.44 6.16 8.85
C LYS A 60 3.21 5.97 7.97
N GLU A 61 3.30 5.11 6.97
CA GLU A 61 2.24 4.83 6.00
C GLU A 61 1.05 4.13 6.67
N VAL A 62 1.33 3.18 7.57
CA VAL A 62 0.30 2.49 8.36
C VAL A 62 -0.44 3.49 9.24
N LEU A 63 0.26 4.36 9.96
CA LEU A 63 -0.37 5.38 10.80
C LEU A 63 -1.18 6.38 9.96
N ALA A 64 -0.65 6.85 8.83
CA ALA A 64 -1.37 7.73 7.92
C ALA A 64 -2.60 7.05 7.29
N PHE A 65 -2.54 5.74 7.03
CA PHE A 65 -3.68 4.96 6.59
C PHE A 65 -4.75 4.91 7.69
N MET A 66 -4.36 4.65 8.94
CA MET A 66 -5.28 4.58 10.09
C MET A 66 -5.94 5.93 10.39
N GLU A 67 -5.17 7.02 10.40
CA GLU A 67 -5.66 8.39 10.59
C GLU A 67 -6.82 8.70 9.63
N LYS A 68 -6.62 8.43 8.34
CA LYS A 68 -7.67 8.60 7.31
C LYS A 68 -8.91 7.75 7.54
N ARG A 69 -8.81 6.58 8.21
CA ARG A 69 -9.99 5.78 8.57
C ARG A 69 -10.77 6.41 9.72
N PHE A 70 -10.06 6.95 10.72
CA PHE A 70 -10.69 7.66 11.83
C PHE A 70 -11.33 8.98 11.39
N GLU A 71 -10.78 9.64 10.38
CA GLU A 71 -11.36 10.85 9.78
C GLU A 71 -12.55 10.56 8.83
N GLY A 72 -12.86 9.29 8.57
CA GLY A 72 -13.93 8.91 7.64
C GLY A 72 -13.59 9.18 6.16
N VAL A 73 -12.30 9.37 5.83
CA VAL A 73 -11.87 9.53 4.44
C VAL A 73 -12.05 8.19 3.71
N PRO A 74 -12.83 8.15 2.61
CA PRO A 74 -13.07 6.92 1.88
C PRO A 74 -11.76 6.36 1.31
N VAL A 75 -11.63 5.03 1.34
CA VAL A 75 -10.59 4.35 0.58
C VAL A 75 -11.00 4.27 -0.89
N ARG A 76 -10.00 4.16 -1.76
CA ARG A 76 -10.25 3.79 -3.15
C ARG A 76 -10.68 2.33 -3.20
N ASP A 77 -11.77 2.06 -3.91
CA ASP A 77 -12.40 0.75 -3.99
C ASP A 77 -11.50 -0.34 -4.57
N GLY A 78 -11.81 -1.58 -4.19
CA GLY A 78 -11.20 -2.79 -4.69
C GLY A 78 -9.88 -3.17 -4.03
N CYS A 79 -9.26 -4.21 -4.59
CA CYS A 79 -7.96 -4.71 -4.17
C CYS A 79 -6.84 -4.19 -5.08
N ARG A 80 -5.80 -3.62 -4.47
CA ARG A 80 -4.60 -3.13 -5.14
C ARG A 80 -3.36 -3.81 -4.56
N LYS A 81 -2.43 -4.13 -5.44
CA LYS A 81 -1.13 -4.70 -5.11
C LYS A 81 -0.06 -3.77 -5.68
N GLU A 82 0.79 -3.26 -4.81
CA GLU A 82 1.88 -2.35 -5.13
C GLU A 82 3.19 -3.00 -4.70
N SER A 83 4.27 -2.71 -5.44
CA SER A 83 5.61 -3.20 -5.11
C SER A 83 6.54 -2.01 -5.10
N GLU A 84 7.21 -1.82 -3.97
CA GLU A 84 7.98 -0.63 -3.69
C GLU A 84 9.37 -1.01 -3.18
N LEU A 85 10.34 -0.13 -3.42
CA LEU A 85 11.65 -0.20 -2.81
C LEU A 85 11.59 0.67 -1.56
N VAL A 86 11.62 0.11 -0.36
CA VAL A 86 11.72 0.81 0.94
C VAL A 86 10.97 2.17 1.03
N PRO A 87 9.84 2.27 1.76
CA PRO A 87 8.95 3.44 1.76
C PRO A 87 9.64 4.81 1.94
N ASP A 88 10.65 4.90 2.81
CA ASP A 88 11.39 6.15 3.07
C ASP A 88 12.21 6.62 1.85
N LEU A 89 12.64 5.71 0.96
CA LEU A 89 13.34 6.06 -0.28
C LEU A 89 12.35 6.62 -1.33
N VAL A 90 11.13 6.09 -1.38
CA VAL A 90 10.09 6.49 -2.37
C VAL A 90 9.35 7.75 -1.92
N SER A 91 9.06 7.89 -0.62
CA SER A 91 8.46 9.09 -0.02
C SER A 91 9.47 10.24 0.13
N GLY A 92 10.77 9.93 0.16
CA GLY A 92 11.87 10.91 0.15
C GLY A 92 12.11 11.58 -1.21
N LEU A 93 11.54 11.07 -2.31
CA LEU A 93 11.54 11.80 -3.57
C LEU A 93 10.66 13.04 -3.40
N PRO A 94 11.21 14.26 -3.58
CA PRO A 94 10.49 15.46 -3.24
C PRO A 94 9.17 15.52 -4.02
N ALA A 95 8.07 15.76 -3.31
CA ALA A 95 6.73 16.03 -3.86
C ALA A 95 6.70 17.12 -4.96
N ARG A 96 7.81 17.85 -5.15
CA ARG A 96 8.08 18.75 -6.27
C ARG A 96 8.10 18.05 -7.63
N ILE A 97 8.57 16.80 -7.71
CA ILE A 97 8.57 16.03 -8.96
C ILE A 97 7.13 15.65 -9.35
N TRP A 98 6.34 15.17 -8.39
CA TRP A 98 4.92 14.86 -8.61
C TRP A 98 4.09 16.11 -8.97
N ARG A 99 4.32 17.25 -8.30
CA ARG A 99 3.69 18.54 -8.68
C ARG A 99 4.13 19.02 -10.07
N ALA A 100 5.40 18.84 -10.42
CA ALA A 100 5.90 19.20 -11.76
C ALA A 100 5.21 18.36 -12.85
N VAL A 101 5.13 17.04 -12.68
CA VAL A 101 4.46 16.12 -13.61
C VAL A 101 2.97 16.45 -13.72
N LYS A 102 2.25 16.63 -12.60
CA LYS A 102 0.82 16.98 -12.61
C LYS A 102 0.58 18.36 -13.25
N SER A 103 1.48 19.33 -13.01
CA SER A 103 1.40 20.67 -13.64
C SER A 103 1.74 20.67 -15.13
N TRP A 104 2.58 19.74 -15.60
CA TRP A 104 2.94 19.59 -17.01
C TRP A 104 1.78 18.95 -17.79
N SER A 105 1.15 17.93 -17.22
CA SER A 105 -0.04 17.30 -17.79
C SER A 105 -1.25 18.25 -17.81
N CYS A 106 -1.49 19.05 -16.75
CA CYS A 106 -2.58 20.05 -16.78
C CYS A 106 -2.31 21.17 -17.80
N ARG A 107 -1.06 21.64 -17.96
CA ARG A 107 -0.72 22.65 -18.97
C ARG A 107 -0.80 22.13 -20.41
N ARG A 108 -0.54 20.85 -20.65
CA ARG A 108 -0.52 20.29 -22.02
C ARG A 108 -1.90 19.88 -22.53
N PHE A 109 -2.86 19.60 -21.65
CA PHE A 109 -4.20 19.12 -22.04
C PHE A 109 -5.37 20.04 -21.68
N ASN A 110 -5.12 21.19 -21.06
CA ASN A 110 -6.15 22.20 -20.73
C ASN A 110 -7.38 21.60 -20.00
N ILE A 111 -7.12 20.66 -19.09
CA ILE A 111 -8.14 20.06 -18.22
C ILE A 111 -8.15 20.90 -16.95
N PHE A 112 -9.34 21.28 -16.47
CA PHE A 112 -9.50 21.97 -15.20
C PHE A 112 -8.93 21.11 -14.06
N CYS A 113 -7.76 21.55 -13.59
CA CYS A 113 -7.24 21.34 -12.24
C CYS A 113 -7.94 22.37 -11.32
#